data_AF-A0A1J5R7Z2-F1
#
_entry.id   AF-A0A1J5R7Z2-F1
#
_cell.length_a   1.000
_cell.length_b   1.000
_cell.length_c   1.000
_cell.angle_alpha   90.00
_cell.angle_beta   90.00
_cell.angle_gamma   90.00
#
_symmetry.space_group_name_H-M   'P 1'
#
loop_
_entity.id
_entity.type
_entity.pdbx_description
1 polymer ?
#
loop_
_entity_poly.entity_id
_entity_poly.type
_entity_poly.pdbx_seq_one_letter_code
_entity_poly.pdbx_strand_id
1 'polypeptide(L)'
;MKQTKNEISSGSAAVLSDIRTLRKRARQHVEEGAVTRGYAADLDVVIKLLNEALATELVCVLRYKRHYFMAKGIHSDSVKTEFLTHASEEMGHADRLAKRIVELGGEPDFSPDGLSARSHAEYVAGDTLNAMIKEDLIAERIAIESYREMIVYLSDNDPTTQRMLKEILASEEEHAEDLASLLQGIST
;
A
#
# COMPACT_ATOMS: atom_id res chain seq x y z
N MET A 1 -21.26 57.36 -15.56
CA MET A 1 -20.35 56.54 -14.73
C MET A 1 -21.07 56.12 -13.46
N LYS A 2 -21.43 54.84 -13.33
CA LYS A 2 -21.54 54.16 -12.04
C LYS A 2 -21.40 52.66 -12.27
N GLN A 3 -20.57 52.06 -11.43
CA GLN A 3 -19.83 50.83 -11.64
C GLN A 3 -20.69 49.57 -11.57
N THR A 4 -20.25 48.60 -12.37
CA THR A 4 -20.62 47.19 -12.45
C THR A 4 -20.07 46.38 -11.27
N LYS A 5 -20.87 45.38 -10.87
CA LYS A 5 -20.54 44.01 -10.39
C LYS A 5 -19.36 43.81 -9.42
N ASN A 6 -19.65 43.17 -8.29
CA ASN A 6 -18.98 41.93 -7.89
C ASN A 6 -19.81 41.20 -6.83
N GLU A 7 -20.69 40.30 -7.27
CA GLU A 7 -21.19 39.22 -6.42
C GLU A 7 -20.18 38.07 -6.55
N ILE A 8 -19.35 37.93 -5.51
CA ILE A 8 -18.47 36.77 -5.36
C ILE A 8 -19.34 35.64 -4.79
N SER A 9 -19.62 34.66 -5.64
CA SER A 9 -20.09 33.33 -5.28
C SER A 9 -19.15 32.70 -4.25
N SER A 10 -19.53 32.71 -2.97
CA SER A 10 -18.81 31.98 -1.93
C SER A 10 -19.14 30.49 -2.06
N GLY A 11 -18.13 29.68 -2.37
CA GLY A 11 -18.20 28.22 -2.38
C GLY A 11 -18.78 27.66 -1.08
N SER A 12 -19.59 26.61 -1.22
CA SER A 12 -20.24 25.90 -0.12
C SER A 12 -19.20 25.29 0.83
N ALA A 13 -18.89 25.99 1.92
CA ALA A 13 -18.23 25.39 3.07
C ALA A 13 -19.15 24.28 3.62
N ALA A 14 -18.63 23.06 3.76
CA ALA A 14 -19.39 21.93 4.28
C ALA A 14 -19.90 22.25 5.70
N VAL A 15 -21.22 22.36 5.85
CA VAL A 15 -21.86 22.61 7.14
C VAL A 15 -21.82 21.32 7.96
N LEU A 16 -21.24 21.38 9.16
CA LEU A 16 -21.18 20.26 10.09
C LEU A 16 -22.60 19.77 10.43
N SER A 17 -22.81 18.44 10.42
CA SER A 17 -24.07 17.85 10.89
C SER A 17 -24.25 18.08 12.39
N ASP A 18 -25.49 18.30 12.84
CA ASP A 18 -25.77 18.48 14.27
C ASP A 18 -25.61 17.17 15.08
N ILE A 19 -25.32 17.32 16.37
CA ILE A 19 -25.02 16.21 17.28
C ILE A 19 -26.19 15.19 17.36
N ARG A 20 -27.45 15.64 17.30
CA ARG A 20 -28.60 14.71 17.39
C ARG A 20 -28.68 13.85 16.14
N THR A 21 -28.45 14.46 14.98
CA THR A 21 -28.39 13.74 13.71
C THR A 21 -27.25 12.72 13.70
N LEU A 22 -26.04 13.09 14.15
CA LEU A 22 -24.91 12.17 14.27
C LEU A 22 -25.23 10.97 15.17
N ARG A 23 -25.78 11.21 16.37
CA ARG A 23 -26.17 10.15 17.31
C ARG A 23 -27.27 9.25 16.75
N LYS A 24 -28.26 9.81 16.05
CA LYS A 24 -29.33 9.04 15.41
C LYS A 24 -28.76 8.10 14.35
N ARG A 25 -27.90 8.62 13.46
CA ARG A 25 -27.26 7.82 12.40
C ARG A 25 -26.40 6.71 12.98
N ALA A 26 -25.56 7.00 13.97
CA ALA A 26 -24.72 5.98 14.61
C ALA A 26 -25.53 4.82 15.19
N ARG A 27 -26.72 5.09 15.76
CA ARG A 27 -27.61 4.04 16.27
C ARG A 27 -28.28 3.20 15.18
N GLN A 28 -28.47 3.75 13.98
CA GLN A 28 -29.11 3.05 12.87
C GLN A 28 -28.14 2.13 12.11
N HIS A 29 -26.84 2.44 12.16
CA HIS A 29 -25.80 1.82 11.35
C HIS A 29 -24.69 1.21 12.22
N VAL A 30 -25.02 0.72 13.41
CA VAL A 30 -24.03 0.20 14.37
C VAL A 30 -23.26 -1.01 13.82
N GLU A 31 -23.93 -1.83 13.00
CA GLU A 31 -23.34 -3.03 12.39
C GLU A 31 -22.37 -2.70 11.24
N GLU A 32 -22.34 -1.47 10.73
CA GLU A 32 -21.41 -1.01 9.68
C GLU A 32 -20.02 -0.62 10.24
N GLY A 33 -19.82 -0.79 11.56
CA GLY A 33 -18.53 -0.60 12.21
C GLY A 33 -18.02 0.85 12.12
N ALA A 34 -16.75 1.01 11.73
CA ALA A 34 -16.08 2.31 11.63
C ALA A 34 -16.43 3.07 10.33
N VAL A 35 -17.04 2.40 9.36
CA VAL A 35 -17.48 3.04 8.11
C VAL A 35 -18.77 3.81 8.41
N THR A 36 -18.75 5.11 8.12
CA THR A 36 -19.93 5.96 8.27
C THR A 36 -20.38 6.45 6.92
N ARG A 37 -21.63 6.92 6.81
CA ARG A 37 -22.15 7.56 5.60
C ARG A 37 -21.28 8.71 5.05
N GLY A 38 -20.38 9.27 5.85
CA GLY A 38 -19.42 10.29 5.42
C GLY A 38 -18.21 9.75 4.65
N TYR A 39 -18.07 8.43 4.52
CA TYR A 39 -17.04 7.81 3.69
C TYR A 39 -17.31 8.18 2.23
N ALA A 40 -16.38 8.91 1.62
CA ALA A 40 -16.59 9.55 0.32
C ALA A 40 -15.99 8.77 -0.85
N ALA A 41 -15.09 7.82 -0.58
CA ALA A 41 -14.52 6.96 -1.59
C ALA A 41 -15.47 5.81 -1.96
N ASP A 42 -15.31 5.28 -3.16
CA ASP A 42 -16.02 4.07 -3.58
C ASP A 42 -15.43 2.85 -2.84
N LEU A 43 -16.17 2.34 -1.87
CA LEU A 43 -15.71 1.30 -0.95
C LEU A 43 -15.28 0.02 -1.69
N ASP A 44 -16.02 -0.39 -2.72
CA ASP A 44 -15.72 -1.59 -3.49
C ASP A 44 -14.40 -1.42 -4.26
N VAL A 45 -14.18 -0.23 -4.82
CA VAL A 45 -12.92 0.09 -5.50
C VAL A 45 -11.76 0.14 -4.51
N VAL A 46 -11.94 0.75 -3.33
CA VAL A 46 -10.88 0.80 -2.31
C VAL A 46 -10.53 -0.60 -1.82
N ILE A 47 -11.51 -1.44 -1.50
CA ILE A 47 -11.28 -2.83 -1.06
C ILE A 47 -10.57 -3.63 -2.16
N LYS A 48 -10.93 -3.42 -3.43
CA LYS A 48 -10.25 -4.05 -4.56
C LYS A 48 -8.78 -3.64 -4.63
N LEU A 49 -8.49 -2.33 -4.61
CA LEU A 49 -7.11 -1.81 -4.68
C LEU A 49 -6.26 -2.30 -3.49
N LEU A 50 -6.84 -2.35 -2.29
CA LEU A 50 -6.13 -2.88 -1.11
C LEU A 50 -5.84 -4.38 -1.22
N ASN A 51 -6.73 -5.16 -1.84
CA ASN A 51 -6.48 -6.58 -2.12
C ASN A 51 -5.42 -6.80 -3.19
N GLU A 52 -5.33 -5.93 -4.21
CA GLU A 52 -4.24 -5.96 -5.19
C GLU A 52 -2.89 -5.62 -4.52
N ALA A 53 -2.85 -4.59 -3.66
CA ALA A 53 -1.67 -4.27 -2.86
C ALA A 53 -1.29 -5.43 -1.92
N LEU A 54 -2.25 -6.04 -1.22
CA LEU A 54 -2.02 -7.21 -0.36
C LEU A 54 -1.40 -8.36 -1.16
N ALA A 55 -1.91 -8.63 -2.37
CA ALA A 55 -1.34 -9.66 -3.23
C ALA A 55 0.11 -9.34 -3.61
N THR A 56 0.43 -8.07 -3.89
CA THR A 56 1.80 -7.58 -4.12
C THR A 56 2.71 -7.83 -2.94
N GLU A 57 2.31 -7.45 -1.73
CA GLU A 57 3.12 -7.69 -0.53
C GLU A 57 3.38 -9.18 -0.29
N LEU A 58 2.36 -10.03 -0.47
CA LEU A 58 2.51 -11.48 -0.31
C LEU A 58 3.46 -12.08 -1.35
N VAL A 59 3.44 -11.58 -2.59
CA VAL A 59 4.43 -11.99 -3.62
C VAL A 59 5.83 -11.53 -3.23
N CYS A 60 6.00 -10.30 -2.75
CA CYS A 60 7.28 -9.76 -2.29
C CYS A 60 7.84 -10.58 -1.11
N VAL A 61 7.03 -10.90 -0.09
CA VAL A 61 7.41 -11.81 1.02
C VAL A 61 7.99 -13.11 0.47
N LEU A 62 7.24 -13.78 -0.41
CA LEU A 62 7.63 -15.09 -0.93
C LEU A 62 8.91 -15.01 -1.76
N ARG A 63 9.08 -13.91 -2.53
CA ARG A 63 10.26 -13.67 -3.37
C ARG A 63 11.48 -13.41 -2.50
N TYR A 64 11.40 -12.49 -1.54
CA TYR A 64 12.49 -12.22 -0.60
C TYR A 64 12.88 -13.44 0.22
N LYS A 65 11.92 -14.24 0.73
CA LYS A 65 12.24 -15.49 1.43
C LYS A 65 13.00 -16.44 0.53
N ARG A 66 12.60 -16.59 -0.73
CA ARG A 66 13.34 -17.42 -1.70
C ARG A 66 14.74 -16.86 -1.90
N HIS A 67 14.89 -15.56 -2.14
CA HIS A 67 16.19 -14.92 -2.36
C HIS A 67 17.11 -15.06 -1.16
N TYR A 68 16.60 -14.90 0.06
CA TYR A 68 17.32 -15.17 1.30
C TYR A 68 17.93 -16.58 1.33
N PHE A 69 17.15 -17.62 1.04
CA PHE A 69 17.63 -19.00 1.07
C PHE A 69 18.59 -19.32 -0.08
N MET A 70 18.41 -18.67 -1.22
CA MET A 70 19.16 -18.95 -2.45
C MET A 70 20.43 -18.10 -2.61
N ALA A 71 20.54 -16.99 -1.87
CA ALA A 71 21.72 -16.13 -1.87
C ALA A 71 22.95 -16.88 -1.33
N LYS A 72 23.98 -16.91 -2.18
CA LYS A 72 25.25 -17.61 -1.97
C LYS A 72 26.39 -16.79 -2.55
N GLY A 73 27.60 -16.96 -2.03
CA GLY A 73 28.81 -16.28 -2.49
C GLY A 73 29.51 -15.51 -1.37
N ILE A 74 30.71 -15.01 -1.62
CA ILE A 74 31.53 -14.35 -0.59
C ILE A 74 30.86 -13.06 -0.05
N HIS A 75 30.03 -12.40 -0.88
CA HIS A 75 29.30 -11.18 -0.53
C HIS A 75 27.87 -11.43 -0.05
N SER A 76 27.44 -12.69 0.17
CA SER A 76 26.01 -12.97 0.38
C SER A 76 25.49 -12.67 1.78
N ASP A 77 26.33 -12.59 2.80
CA ASP A 77 25.85 -12.57 4.19
C ASP A 77 25.08 -11.28 4.54
N SER A 78 25.56 -10.12 4.07
CA SER A 78 24.83 -8.84 4.23
C SER A 78 23.53 -8.85 3.44
N VAL A 79 23.58 -9.25 2.16
CA VAL A 79 22.41 -9.31 1.28
C VAL A 79 21.33 -10.25 1.82
N LYS A 80 21.73 -11.40 2.38
CA LYS A 80 20.80 -12.33 3.04
C LYS A 80 20.12 -11.69 4.23
N THR A 81 20.88 -10.96 5.05
CA THR A 81 20.30 -10.27 6.20
C THR A 81 19.23 -9.30 5.73
N GLU A 82 19.53 -8.51 4.70
CA GLU A 82 18.59 -7.55 4.12
C GLU A 82 17.33 -8.23 3.55
N PHE A 83 17.49 -9.26 2.71
CA PHE A 83 16.35 -10.00 2.17
C PHE A 83 15.46 -10.60 3.27
N LEU A 84 16.02 -11.01 4.40
CA LEU A 84 15.22 -11.52 5.51
C LEU A 84 14.50 -10.42 6.28
N THR A 85 15.14 -9.26 6.43
CA THR A 85 14.55 -8.05 7.02
C THR A 85 13.37 -7.59 6.18
N HIS A 86 13.57 -7.31 4.89
CA HIS A 86 12.50 -6.88 3.99
C HIS A 86 11.36 -7.90 3.93
N ALA A 87 11.66 -9.22 3.83
CA ALA A 87 10.61 -10.24 3.88
C ALA A 87 9.70 -10.18 5.13
N SER A 88 10.23 -9.67 6.24
CA SER A 88 9.48 -9.52 7.49
C SER A 88 8.71 -8.20 7.52
N GLU A 89 9.26 -7.14 6.93
CA GLU A 89 8.61 -5.84 6.75
C GLU A 89 7.43 -5.93 5.77
N GLU A 90 7.60 -6.60 4.63
CA GLU A 90 6.50 -6.85 3.68
C GLU A 90 5.36 -7.65 4.29
N MET A 91 5.66 -8.58 5.21
CA MET A 91 4.61 -9.27 5.96
C MET A 91 3.88 -8.30 6.89
N GLY A 92 4.60 -7.36 7.51
CA GLY A 92 4.01 -6.27 8.27
C GLY A 92 3.12 -5.36 7.41
N HIS A 93 3.50 -5.09 6.17
CA HIS A 93 2.67 -4.35 5.20
C HIS A 93 1.39 -5.12 4.86
N ALA A 94 1.53 -6.41 4.50
CA ALA A 94 0.41 -7.30 4.23
C ALA A 94 -0.59 -7.35 5.40
N ASP A 95 -0.11 -7.48 6.64
CA ASP A 95 -0.96 -7.51 7.84
C ASP A 95 -1.76 -6.20 8.02
N ARG A 96 -1.12 -5.06 7.76
CA ARG A 96 -1.77 -3.73 7.84
C ARG A 96 -2.85 -3.57 6.77
N LEU A 97 -2.55 -3.98 5.53
CA LEU A 97 -3.51 -3.97 4.43
C LEU A 97 -4.70 -4.88 4.71
N ALA A 98 -4.45 -6.12 5.13
CA ALA A 98 -5.49 -7.08 5.48
C ALA A 98 -6.40 -6.56 6.59
N LYS A 99 -5.82 -6.00 7.65
CA LYS A 99 -6.57 -5.36 8.73
C LYS A 99 -7.44 -4.23 8.20
N ARG A 100 -6.89 -3.37 7.32
CA ARG A 100 -7.64 -2.24 6.77
C ARG A 100 -8.80 -2.69 5.89
N ILE A 101 -8.63 -3.76 5.12
CA ILE A 101 -9.70 -4.37 4.32
C ILE A 101 -10.86 -4.79 5.21
N VAL A 102 -10.58 -5.47 6.33
CA VAL A 102 -11.60 -5.89 7.30
C VAL A 102 -12.28 -4.70 7.98
N GLU A 103 -11.53 -3.65 8.34
CA GLU A 103 -12.10 -2.41 8.90
C GLU A 103 -13.08 -1.71 7.94
N LEU A 104 -12.88 -1.89 6.64
CA LEU A 104 -13.74 -1.37 5.58
C LEU A 104 -14.89 -2.34 5.22
N GLY A 105 -15.02 -3.48 5.91
CA GLY A 105 -16.07 -4.48 5.68
C GLY A 105 -15.80 -5.43 4.52
N GLY A 106 -14.58 -5.43 3.98
CA GLY A 106 -14.13 -6.38 2.96
C GLY A 106 -13.50 -7.65 3.53
N GLU A 107 -13.20 -8.59 2.66
CA GLU A 107 -12.47 -9.82 2.97
C GLU A 107 -11.06 -9.78 2.34
N PRO A 108 -9.98 -9.97 3.12
CA PRO A 108 -8.63 -10.00 2.58
C PRO A 108 -8.34 -11.34 1.90
N ASP A 109 -7.89 -11.29 0.64
CA ASP A 109 -7.66 -12.49 -0.19
C ASP A 109 -6.21 -13.00 -0.08
N PHE A 110 -6.01 -13.91 0.87
CA PHE A 110 -4.75 -14.65 1.06
C PHE A 110 -4.65 -15.92 0.19
N SER A 111 -5.60 -16.15 -0.72
CA SER A 111 -5.57 -17.37 -1.53
C SER A 111 -4.31 -17.42 -2.39
N PRO A 112 -3.54 -18.52 -2.36
CA PRO A 112 -2.42 -18.68 -3.29
C PRO A 112 -2.90 -18.76 -4.74
N ASP A 113 -4.14 -19.23 -4.95
CA ASP A 113 -4.75 -19.30 -6.27
C ASP A 113 -5.06 -17.88 -6.76
N GLY A 114 -4.55 -17.56 -7.96
CA GLY A 114 -4.70 -16.23 -8.56
C GLY A 114 -3.82 -15.14 -7.96
N LEU A 115 -2.98 -15.45 -6.96
CA LEU A 115 -2.13 -14.46 -6.27
C LEU A 115 -1.29 -13.63 -7.25
N SER A 116 -0.58 -14.30 -8.16
CA SER A 116 0.27 -13.63 -9.15
C SER A 116 -0.53 -12.82 -10.18
N ALA A 117 -1.81 -13.11 -10.38
CA ALA A 117 -2.67 -12.36 -11.30
C ALA A 117 -3.25 -11.09 -10.65
N ARG A 118 -3.36 -11.06 -9.32
CA ARG A 118 -3.81 -9.90 -8.55
C ARG A 118 -2.66 -8.95 -8.20
N SER A 119 -1.45 -9.49 -8.06
CA SER A 119 -0.26 -8.71 -7.73
C SER A 119 0.16 -7.81 -8.89
N HIS A 120 0.65 -6.61 -8.56
CA HIS A 120 1.34 -5.72 -9.50
C HIS A 120 2.77 -6.17 -9.78
N ALA A 121 3.44 -6.82 -8.82
CA ALA A 121 4.82 -7.27 -8.93
C ALA A 121 4.91 -8.75 -9.33
N GLU A 122 5.93 -9.09 -10.11
CA GLU A 122 6.15 -10.45 -10.55
C GLU A 122 6.93 -11.28 -9.52
N TYR A 123 6.66 -12.59 -9.50
CA TYR A 123 7.50 -13.56 -8.81
C TYR A 123 8.65 -13.99 -9.73
N VAL A 124 9.72 -13.20 -9.78
CA VAL A 124 10.93 -13.55 -10.53
C VAL A 124 11.97 -14.10 -9.57
N ALA A 125 12.50 -15.27 -9.92
CA ALA A 125 13.41 -16.03 -9.08
C ALA A 125 14.85 -15.48 -9.06
N GLY A 126 15.42 -15.09 -10.20
CA GLY A 126 16.85 -14.77 -10.32
C GLY A 126 17.80 -15.95 -10.05
N ASP A 127 18.83 -16.08 -10.91
CA ASP A 127 19.81 -17.17 -10.85
C ASP A 127 21.14 -16.77 -10.20
N THR A 128 21.35 -15.47 -9.97
CA THR A 128 22.57 -14.92 -9.35
C THR A 128 22.21 -13.91 -8.27
N LEU A 129 23.13 -13.64 -7.34
CA LEU A 129 22.93 -12.64 -6.30
C LEU A 129 22.60 -11.26 -6.88
N ASN A 130 23.29 -10.86 -7.96
CA ASN A 130 23.04 -9.61 -8.67
C ASN A 130 21.64 -9.59 -9.33
N ALA A 131 21.21 -10.72 -9.90
CA ALA A 131 19.86 -10.82 -10.47
C ALA A 131 18.79 -10.73 -9.38
N MET A 132 18.95 -11.42 -8.26
CA MET A 132 17.98 -11.37 -7.14
C MET A 132 17.78 -9.93 -6.65
N ILE A 133 18.87 -9.19 -6.39
CA ILE A 133 18.80 -7.78 -5.94
C ILE A 133 18.11 -6.91 -6.99
N LYS A 134 18.39 -7.12 -8.28
CA LYS A 134 17.74 -6.36 -9.36
C LYS A 134 16.24 -6.63 -9.44
N GLU A 135 15.83 -7.90 -9.33
CA GLU A 135 14.41 -8.26 -9.38
C GLU A 135 13.65 -7.71 -8.18
N ASP A 136 14.25 -7.75 -6.97
CA ASP A 136 13.65 -7.12 -5.80
C ASP A 136 13.54 -5.60 -6.00
N LEU A 137 14.59 -4.94 -6.50
CA LEU A 137 14.55 -3.49 -6.74
C LEU A 137 13.51 -3.09 -7.80
N ILE A 138 13.31 -3.92 -8.83
CA ILE A 138 12.26 -3.70 -9.83
C ILE A 138 10.89 -3.78 -9.16
N ALA A 139 10.67 -4.77 -8.31
CA ALA A 139 9.42 -4.93 -7.60
C ALA A 139 9.14 -3.78 -6.63
N GLU A 140 10.14 -3.28 -5.89
CA GLU A 140 9.92 -2.12 -5.00
C GLU A 140 9.55 -0.86 -5.78
N ARG A 141 10.13 -0.67 -6.97
CA ARG A 141 9.73 0.45 -7.83
C ARG A 141 8.28 0.34 -8.30
N ILE A 142 7.83 -0.87 -8.61
CA ILE A 142 6.43 -1.12 -8.98
C ILE A 142 5.51 -0.85 -7.78
N ALA A 143 5.87 -1.32 -6.59
CA ALA A 143 5.12 -1.07 -5.35
C ALA A 143 5.02 0.43 -5.03
N ILE A 144 6.14 1.16 -5.11
CA ILE A 144 6.21 2.62 -4.94
C ILE A 144 5.25 3.35 -5.89
N GLU A 145 5.27 2.99 -7.18
CA GLU A 145 4.38 3.60 -8.17
C GLU A 145 2.91 3.29 -7.87
N SER A 146 2.59 2.04 -7.58
CA SER A 146 1.24 1.60 -7.21
C SER A 146 0.71 2.33 -5.97
N TYR A 147 1.51 2.43 -4.90
CA TYR A 147 1.12 3.16 -3.70
C TYR A 147 0.90 4.64 -3.94
N ARG A 148 1.73 5.30 -4.76
CA ARG A 148 1.54 6.70 -5.12
C ARG A 148 0.21 6.91 -5.86
N GLU A 149 -0.13 6.03 -6.80
CA GLU A 149 -1.41 6.10 -7.51
C GLU A 149 -2.60 5.90 -6.55
N MET A 150 -2.53 4.91 -5.66
CA MET A 150 -3.57 4.68 -4.65
C MET A 150 -3.74 5.88 -3.70
N ILE A 151 -2.64 6.48 -3.23
CA ILE A 151 -2.66 7.66 -2.36
C ILE A 151 -3.35 8.85 -3.04
N VAL A 152 -3.09 9.05 -4.34
CA VAL A 152 -3.74 10.09 -5.15
C VAL A 152 -5.22 9.78 -5.32
N TYR A 153 -5.58 8.54 -5.63
CA TYR A 153 -6.97 8.11 -5.77
C TYR A 153 -7.79 8.37 -4.50
N LEU A 154 -7.23 8.04 -3.33
CA LEU A 154 -7.92 8.22 -2.04
C LEU A 154 -8.04 9.70 -1.64
N SER A 155 -7.08 10.56 -2.02
CA SER A 155 -7.04 12.00 -1.71
C SER A 155 -7.61 12.33 -0.32
N ASP A 156 -8.66 13.16 -0.23
CA ASP A 156 -9.32 13.55 1.02
C ASP A 156 -10.51 12.64 1.37
N ASN A 157 -10.78 11.62 0.55
CA ASN A 157 -11.97 10.78 0.66
C ASN A 157 -11.79 9.61 1.64
N ASP A 158 -10.55 9.18 1.89
CA ASP A 158 -10.20 8.21 2.92
C ASP A 158 -8.83 8.53 3.57
N PRO A 159 -8.79 9.51 4.49
CA PRO A 159 -7.53 9.96 5.09
C PRO A 159 -6.85 8.90 5.97
N THR A 160 -7.59 7.90 6.45
CA THR A 160 -7.03 6.85 7.30
C THR A 160 -6.28 5.82 6.46
N THR A 161 -6.88 5.34 5.37
CA THR A 161 -6.18 4.48 4.41
C THR A 161 -5.01 5.24 3.79
N GLN A 162 -5.21 6.51 3.39
CA GLN A 162 -4.13 7.30 2.80
C GLN A 162 -2.91 7.43 3.72
N ARG A 163 -3.11 7.68 5.02
CA ARG A 163 -2.01 7.75 5.98
C ARG A 163 -1.26 6.42 6.07
N MET A 164 -1.98 5.31 6.16
CA MET A 164 -1.38 3.98 6.20
C MET A 164 -0.54 3.70 4.95
N LEU A 165 -1.08 4.00 3.76
CA LEU A 165 -0.34 3.78 2.51
C LEU A 165 0.89 4.68 2.39
N LYS A 166 0.86 5.91 2.91
CA LYS A 166 2.04 6.79 2.96
C LYS A 166 3.15 6.24 3.86
N GLU A 167 2.76 5.59 4.96
CA GLU A 167 3.71 4.94 5.86
C GLU A 167 4.33 3.68 5.22
N ILE A 168 3.54 2.89 4.47
CA ILE A 168 4.07 1.75 3.71
C ILE A 168 4.99 2.25 2.59
N LEU A 169 4.54 3.22 1.78
CA LEU A 169 5.35 3.85 0.72
C LEU A 169 6.71 4.33 1.22
N ALA A 170 6.79 4.92 2.41
CA ALA A 170 8.06 5.36 2.98
C ALA A 170 9.02 4.20 3.25
N SER A 171 8.50 3.03 3.67
CA SER A 171 9.29 1.80 3.83
C SER A 171 9.75 1.27 2.47
N GLU A 172 8.87 1.25 1.46
CA GLU A 172 9.27 0.78 0.12
C GLU A 172 10.36 1.64 -0.51
N GLU A 173 10.30 2.96 -0.29
CA GLU A 173 11.36 3.88 -0.73
C GLU A 173 12.69 3.62 -0.02
N GLU A 174 12.68 3.20 1.25
CA GLU A 174 13.85 2.75 2.01
C GLU A 174 14.38 1.42 1.47
N HIS A 175 13.51 0.41 1.30
CA HIS A 175 13.86 -0.89 0.73
C HIS A 175 14.55 -0.75 -0.63
N ALA A 176 14.00 0.12 -1.50
CA ALA A 176 14.56 0.38 -2.82
C ALA A 176 15.96 1.03 -2.75
N GLU A 177 16.20 1.93 -1.81
CA GLU A 177 17.51 2.57 -1.63
C GLU A 177 18.55 1.57 -1.08
N ASP A 178 18.16 0.72 -0.14
CA ASP A 178 19.02 -0.33 0.40
C ASP A 178 19.45 -1.33 -0.68
N LEU A 179 18.51 -1.79 -1.50
CA LEU A 179 18.80 -2.66 -2.64
C LEU A 179 19.67 -1.97 -3.69
N ALA A 180 19.44 -0.69 -3.98
CA ALA A 180 20.26 0.08 -4.91
C ALA A 180 21.70 0.20 -4.40
N SER A 181 21.88 0.40 -3.09
CA SER A 181 23.19 0.45 -2.42
C SER A 181 23.90 -0.90 -2.48
N LEU A 182 23.19 -2.00 -2.19
CA LEU A 182 23.74 -3.36 -2.31
C LEU A 182 24.16 -3.69 -3.76
N LEU A 183 23.36 -3.26 -4.75
CA LEU A 183 23.64 -3.51 -6.15
C LEU A 183 24.93 -2.80 -6.62
N GLN A 184 25.15 -1.57 -6.14
CA GLN A 184 26.39 -0.84 -6.38
C GLN A 184 27.58 -1.52 -5.71
N GLY A 185 27.44 -1.90 -4.43
CA GLY A 185 28.52 -2.49 -3.64
C GLY A 185 29.02 -3.86 -4.13
N ILE A 186 28.17 -4.64 -4.82
CA ILE A 186 28.58 -5.93 -5.43
C ILE A 186 29.22 -5.73 -6.82
N SER A 187 29.02 -4.57 -7.44
CA SER A 187 29.58 -4.24 -8.74
C SER A 187 30.99 -3.64 -8.66
N THR A 188 31.41 -3.20 -7.48
CA THR A 188 32.74 -2.65 -7.14
C THR A 188 33.64 -3.68 -6.49
#